data_AF-A0A679JGX5-F1
#
_entry.id   AF-A0A679JGX5-F1
#
_cell.length_a   1.000
_cell.length_b   1.000
_cell.length_c   1.000
_cell.angle_alpha   90.00
_cell.angle_beta   90.00
_cell.angle_gamma   90.00
#
_symmetry.space_group_name_H-M   'P 1'
#
loop_
_entity.id
_entity.type
_entity.pdbx_description
1 polymer ?
#
loop_
_entity_poly.entity_id
_entity_poly.type
_entity_poly.pdbx_seq_one_letter_code
_entity_poly.pdbx_strand_id
1 'polypeptide(L)'
;MWINNVGVGAVGLFDQTPMEAHRRVIEANLLGHMHGAYEIVPHFKSRGRGTLVNMISLGGWVPAPYATACTASKFGLRGFSEALRAELSSYPHIHVCEVYPTFVDTPGMSHGANYSGGQVRPPPPVIDPRTVADALVSLATRPRPSTYIGAPARPGILAHALAPDLVVRSMKWLTDKSLQRARPALRSDGNLYESSRSSAIDGGFRATREINPAAVAVGAIAAALGALALAGLRGRRRRQRG
;
A
#
# COMPACT_ATOMS: atom_id res chain seq x y z
N MET A 1 1.85 4.04 23.31
CA MET A 1 1.67 3.62 21.91
C MET A 1 2.84 4.18 21.12
N TRP A 2 3.36 3.41 20.15
CA TRP A 2 4.37 3.85 19.19
C TRP A 2 3.85 3.59 17.79
N ILE A 3 3.98 4.57 16.89
CA ILE A 3 3.46 4.49 15.53
C ILE A 3 4.63 4.63 14.56
N ASN A 4 4.99 3.54 13.90
CA ASN A 4 5.83 3.59 12.73
C ASN A 4 4.96 4.00 11.52
N ASN A 5 5.08 5.27 11.12
CA ASN A 5 4.29 5.87 10.03
C ASN A 5 5.13 6.28 8.82
N VAL A 6 6.46 6.29 8.92
CA VAL A 6 7.33 6.79 7.86
C VAL A 6 7.08 6.07 6.53
N GLY A 7 7.07 6.79 5.43
CA GLY A 7 6.83 6.20 4.12
C GLY A 7 7.27 7.12 3.02
N VAL A 8 8.17 6.64 2.17
CA VAL A 8 8.55 7.31 0.91
C VAL A 8 8.24 6.38 -0.25
N GLY A 9 7.99 6.97 -1.42
CA GLY A 9 7.63 6.24 -2.63
C GLY A 9 8.49 6.65 -3.81
N ALA A 10 8.72 5.71 -4.71
CA ALA A 10 9.29 5.95 -6.03
C ALA A 10 8.41 5.24 -7.06
N VAL A 11 7.99 5.99 -8.09
CA VAL A 11 7.14 5.47 -9.16
C VAL A 11 7.89 5.50 -10.49
N GLY A 12 8.12 4.33 -11.07
CA GLY A 12 8.83 4.15 -12.33
C GLY A 12 9.01 2.67 -12.66
N LEU A 13 9.38 2.36 -13.91
CA LEU A 13 9.81 1.00 -14.24
C LEU A 13 11.07 0.66 -13.44
N PHE A 14 11.21 -0.61 -13.05
CA PHE A 14 12.28 -1.04 -12.15
C PHE A 14 13.67 -0.70 -12.69
N ASP A 15 13.89 -0.97 -13.97
CA ASP A 15 15.11 -0.74 -14.75
C ASP A 15 15.31 0.73 -15.15
N GLN A 16 14.30 1.58 -14.96
CA GLN A 16 14.36 3.01 -15.25
C GLN A 16 14.39 3.89 -14.00
N THR A 17 14.33 3.26 -12.82
CA THR A 17 14.41 3.91 -11.51
C THR A 17 15.80 3.64 -10.94
N PRO A 18 16.55 4.66 -10.48
CA PRO A 18 17.87 4.48 -9.90
C PRO A 18 17.86 3.45 -8.77
N MET A 19 18.92 2.61 -8.68
CA MET A 19 19.02 1.59 -7.64
C MET A 19 19.05 2.22 -6.24
N GLU A 20 19.66 3.39 -6.13
CA GLU A 20 19.74 4.20 -4.91
C GLU A 20 18.35 4.62 -4.43
N ALA A 21 17.41 4.89 -5.34
CA ALA A 21 16.04 5.22 -5.00
C ALA A 21 15.31 3.99 -4.45
N HIS A 22 15.49 2.81 -5.08
CA HIS A 22 14.96 1.54 -4.55
C HIS A 22 15.51 1.24 -3.16
N ARG A 23 16.82 1.38 -2.96
CA ARG A 23 17.48 1.20 -1.67
C ARG A 23 16.89 2.12 -0.61
N ARG A 24 16.77 3.42 -0.92
CA ARG A 24 16.25 4.43 -0.01
C ARG A 24 14.82 4.12 0.43
N VAL A 25 13.98 3.63 -0.48
CA VAL A 25 12.62 3.17 -0.16
C VAL A 25 12.63 2.00 0.81
N ILE A 26 13.49 1.00 0.63
CA ILE A 26 13.61 -0.14 1.56
C ILE A 26 14.11 0.32 2.93
N GLU A 27 15.14 1.16 2.96
CA GLU A 27 15.71 1.70 4.20
C GLU A 27 14.66 2.46 5.02
N ALA A 28 13.90 3.36 4.39
CA ALA A 28 12.87 4.13 5.09
C ALA A 28 11.65 3.26 5.48
N ASN A 29 11.09 2.51 4.53
CA ASN A 29 9.78 1.89 4.69
C ASN A 29 9.82 0.56 5.44
N LEU A 30 10.94 -0.18 5.38
CA LEU A 30 11.11 -1.46 6.06
C LEU A 30 12.08 -1.34 7.23
N LEU A 31 13.34 -1.01 6.97
CA LEU A 31 14.36 -0.96 8.04
C LEU A 31 14.02 0.10 9.09
N GLY A 32 13.51 1.26 8.68
CA GLY A 32 13.05 2.29 9.61
C GLY A 32 11.98 1.81 10.60
N HIS A 33 11.05 0.96 10.15
CA HIS A 33 10.06 0.35 11.05
C HIS A 33 10.67 -0.70 11.96
N MET A 34 11.60 -1.50 11.44
CA MET A 34 12.34 -2.50 12.22
C MET A 34 13.17 -1.83 13.31
N HIS A 35 13.84 -0.71 13.02
CA HIS A 35 14.56 0.08 14.01
C HIS A 35 13.63 0.65 15.08
N GLY A 36 12.49 1.23 14.69
CA GLY A 36 11.50 1.73 15.65
C GLY A 36 10.95 0.62 16.56
N ALA A 37 10.71 -0.57 16.01
CA ALA A 37 10.29 -1.73 16.79
C ALA A 37 11.39 -2.24 17.72
N TYR A 38 12.63 -2.36 17.23
CA TYR A 38 13.79 -2.80 18.00
C TYR A 38 14.01 -1.93 19.24
N GLU A 39 13.86 -0.62 19.10
CA GLU A 39 13.99 0.34 20.19
C GLU A 39 12.83 0.26 21.19
N ILE A 40 11.59 0.20 20.71
CA ILE A 40 10.42 0.34 21.60
C ILE A 40 10.00 -0.96 22.30
N VAL A 41 10.28 -2.13 21.70
CA VAL A 41 9.84 -3.42 22.24
C VAL A 41 10.41 -3.69 23.64
N PRO A 42 11.71 -3.46 23.93
CA PRO A 42 12.24 -3.56 25.29
C PRO A 42 11.47 -2.68 26.30
N HIS A 43 11.10 -1.46 25.92
CA HIS A 43 10.32 -0.54 26.76
C HIS A 43 8.86 -0.98 26.97
N PHE A 44 8.28 -1.74 26.05
CA PHE A 44 6.99 -2.38 26.26
C PHE A 44 7.09 -3.59 27.19
N LYS A 45 8.15 -4.39 27.04
CA LYS A 45 8.43 -5.54 27.92
C LYS A 45 8.64 -5.09 29.37
N SER A 46 9.48 -4.08 29.60
CA SER A 46 9.77 -3.58 30.97
C SER A 46 8.53 -3.02 31.67
N ARG A 47 7.63 -2.37 30.93
CA ARG A 47 6.37 -1.83 31.47
C ARG A 47 5.22 -2.84 31.49
N GLY A 48 5.44 -4.04 30.94
CA GLY A 48 4.42 -5.08 30.79
C GLY A 48 3.24 -4.71 29.89
N ARG A 49 3.30 -3.59 29.13
CA ARG A 49 2.23 -3.14 28.23
C ARG A 49 2.73 -2.25 27.10
N GLY A 50 2.07 -2.32 25.95
CA GLY A 50 2.39 -1.48 24.80
C GLY A 50 1.55 -1.74 23.57
N THR A 51 1.58 -0.80 22.64
CA THR A 51 0.95 -0.95 21.32
C THR A 51 1.91 -0.37 20.30
N LEU A 52 2.47 -1.26 19.47
CA LEU A 52 3.24 -0.95 18.29
C LEU A 52 2.30 -0.93 17.09
N VAL A 53 2.26 0.17 16.33
CA VAL A 53 1.50 0.26 15.09
C VAL A 53 2.44 0.40 13.91
N ASN A 54 2.31 -0.48 12.92
CA ASN A 54 3.03 -0.42 11.66
C ASN A 54 2.07 0.00 10.53
N MET A 55 2.40 1.10 9.85
CA MET A 55 1.65 1.59 8.69
C MET A 55 2.08 0.87 7.41
N ILE A 56 1.26 -0.07 6.94
CA ILE A 56 1.61 -0.93 5.80
C ILE A 56 1.00 -0.43 4.49
N SER A 57 -0.32 -0.38 4.37
CA SER A 57 -1.11 -0.26 3.12
C SER A 57 -1.56 -1.59 2.52
N LEU A 58 -2.63 -1.54 1.71
CA LEU A 58 -3.05 -2.66 0.86
C LEU A 58 -1.92 -3.23 -0.02
N GLY A 59 -0.89 -2.44 -0.29
CA GLY A 59 0.34 -2.84 -0.96
C GLY A 59 1.16 -3.93 -0.24
N GLY A 60 0.82 -4.28 1.01
CA GLY A 60 1.37 -5.45 1.70
C GLY A 60 0.67 -6.78 1.37
N TRP A 61 -0.39 -6.73 0.54
CA TRP A 61 -1.13 -7.90 0.09
C TRP A 61 -1.25 -7.98 -1.43
N VAL A 62 -1.35 -6.83 -2.10
CA VAL A 62 -1.50 -6.75 -3.56
C VAL A 62 -0.38 -5.89 -4.11
N PRO A 63 0.47 -6.42 -5.01
CA PRO A 63 1.63 -5.67 -5.50
C PRO A 63 1.21 -4.53 -6.42
N ALA A 64 1.98 -3.45 -6.42
CA ALA A 64 1.75 -2.27 -7.26
C ALA A 64 2.82 -2.19 -8.36
N PRO A 65 2.45 -2.42 -9.64
CA PRO A 65 3.35 -2.17 -10.76
C PRO A 65 3.87 -0.73 -10.74
N TYR A 66 5.09 -0.52 -11.23
CA TYR A 66 5.84 0.74 -11.17
C TYR A 66 6.29 1.17 -9.76
N ALA A 67 5.98 0.41 -8.70
CA ALA A 67 6.38 0.71 -7.34
C ALA A 67 7.03 -0.51 -6.66
N THR A 68 7.99 -1.14 -7.35
CA THR A 68 8.57 -2.44 -6.97
C THR A 68 9.20 -2.42 -5.57
N ALA A 69 10.07 -1.45 -5.26
CA ALA A 69 10.68 -1.34 -3.94
C ALA A 69 9.65 -1.02 -2.84
N CYS A 70 8.66 -0.17 -3.14
CA CYS A 70 7.58 0.12 -2.19
C CYS A 70 6.77 -1.15 -1.88
N THR A 71 6.39 -1.92 -2.91
CA THR A 71 5.74 -3.22 -2.77
C THR A 71 6.57 -4.17 -1.91
N ALA A 72 7.85 -4.37 -2.24
CA ALA A 72 8.75 -5.24 -1.47
C ALA A 72 8.83 -4.81 0.00
N SER A 73 8.93 -3.51 0.28
CA SER A 73 8.97 -2.97 1.64
C SER A 73 7.69 -3.28 2.43
N LYS A 74 6.50 -3.18 1.81
CA LYS A 74 5.23 -3.37 2.51
C LYS A 74 4.87 -4.84 2.70
N PHE A 75 5.23 -5.72 1.76
CA PHE A 75 5.16 -7.17 1.97
C PHE A 75 6.14 -7.61 3.08
N GLY A 76 7.38 -7.13 3.03
CA GLY A 76 8.37 -7.41 4.07
C GLY A 76 7.93 -6.92 5.45
N LEU A 77 7.36 -5.72 5.53
CA LEU A 77 6.87 -5.14 6.78
C LEU A 77 5.69 -5.92 7.37
N ARG A 78 4.82 -6.48 6.52
CA ARG A 78 3.76 -7.39 6.96
C ARG A 78 4.34 -8.67 7.56
N GLY A 79 5.23 -9.35 6.84
CA GLY A 79 5.88 -10.57 7.35
C GLY A 79 6.62 -10.31 8.67
N PHE A 80 7.35 -9.19 8.76
CA PHE A 80 7.98 -8.72 9.98
C PHE A 80 6.98 -8.54 11.13
N SER A 81 5.84 -7.89 10.87
CA SER A 81 4.82 -7.62 11.89
C SER A 81 4.15 -8.90 12.40
N GLU A 82 3.87 -9.85 11.51
CA GLU A 82 3.32 -11.16 11.86
C GLU A 82 4.30 -11.97 12.72
N ALA A 83 5.58 -12.02 12.34
CA ALA A 83 6.63 -12.70 13.10
C ALA A 83 6.84 -12.07 14.49
N LEU A 84 6.99 -10.74 14.55
CA LEU A 84 7.19 -10.03 15.81
C LEU A 84 5.99 -10.20 16.76
N ARG A 85 4.77 -10.23 16.23
CA ARG A 85 3.56 -10.51 17.04
C ARG A 85 3.62 -11.90 17.67
N ALA A 86 4.07 -12.91 16.91
CA ALA A 86 4.20 -14.27 17.41
C ALA A 86 5.27 -14.36 18.53
N GLU A 87 6.42 -13.72 18.36
CA GLU A 87 7.47 -13.64 19.39
C GLU A 87 6.99 -12.98 20.69
N LEU A 88 6.06 -12.03 20.60
CA LEU A 88 5.51 -11.31 21.74
C LEU A 88 4.25 -11.97 22.34
N SER A 89 3.85 -13.16 21.88
CA SER A 89 2.63 -13.85 22.31
C SER A 89 2.56 -14.14 23.82
N SER A 90 3.71 -14.29 24.49
CA SER A 90 3.78 -14.46 25.95
C SER A 90 3.49 -13.17 26.74
N TYR A 91 3.33 -12.02 26.08
CA TYR A 91 3.08 -10.72 26.71
C TYR A 91 1.65 -10.24 26.37
N PRO A 92 0.64 -10.57 27.19
CA PRO A 92 -0.78 -10.40 26.83
C PRO A 92 -1.22 -8.94 26.62
N HIS A 93 -0.46 -7.96 27.13
CA HIS A 93 -0.76 -6.53 27.02
C HIS A 93 0.20 -5.78 26.08
N ILE A 94 1.00 -6.51 25.29
CA ILE A 94 1.83 -5.93 24.23
C ILE A 94 1.23 -6.32 22.89
N HIS A 95 0.83 -5.32 22.11
CA HIS A 95 0.13 -5.52 20.85
C HIS A 95 0.94 -5.01 19.67
N VAL A 96 1.03 -5.82 18.62
CA VAL A 96 1.58 -5.42 17.32
C VAL A 96 0.42 -5.32 16.33
N CYS A 97 0.08 -4.09 15.95
CA CYS A 97 -1.06 -3.73 15.11
C CYS A 97 -0.59 -3.30 13.73
N GLU A 98 -1.20 -3.86 12.70
CA GLU A 98 -0.97 -3.50 11.31
C GLU A 98 -2.13 -2.65 10.80
N VAL A 99 -1.82 -1.62 10.02
CA VAL A 99 -2.84 -0.77 9.39
C VAL A 99 -2.66 -0.77 7.88
N TYR A 100 -3.73 -1.13 7.19
CA TYR A 100 -3.80 -1.34 5.75
C TYR A 100 -4.79 -0.35 5.12
N PRO A 101 -4.43 0.94 5.00
CA PRO A 101 -5.24 1.86 4.21
C PRO A 101 -5.13 1.51 2.71
N THR A 102 -6.20 1.80 1.96
CA THR A 102 -6.14 1.97 0.50
C THR A 102 -5.51 3.35 0.17
N PHE A 103 -5.81 3.93 -0.99
CA PHE A 103 -5.28 5.25 -1.33
C PHE A 103 -5.88 6.33 -0.43
N VAL A 104 -5.03 7.08 0.26
CA VAL A 104 -5.42 8.15 1.19
C VAL A 104 -5.14 9.50 0.52
N ASP A 105 -6.08 10.44 0.64
CA ASP A 105 -5.94 11.79 0.10
C ASP A 105 -5.02 12.66 0.94
N THR A 106 -3.72 12.36 0.86
CA THR A 106 -2.63 13.13 1.48
C THR A 106 -1.70 13.70 0.41
N PRO A 107 -0.90 14.74 0.70
CA PRO A 107 0.10 15.26 -0.23
C PRO A 107 1.21 14.26 -0.59
N GLY A 108 1.33 13.13 0.12
CA GLY A 108 2.44 12.19 -0.03
C GLY A 108 2.66 11.67 -1.45
N MET A 109 1.59 11.51 -2.24
CA MET A 109 1.72 11.10 -3.65
C MET A 109 2.35 12.18 -4.53
N SER A 110 2.15 13.46 -4.21
CA SER A 110 2.79 14.59 -4.89
C SER A 110 4.24 14.79 -4.46
N HIS A 111 4.60 14.31 -3.27
CA HIS A 111 5.95 14.48 -2.70
C HIS A 111 6.92 13.35 -3.09
N GLY A 112 6.41 12.16 -3.42
CA GLY A 112 7.23 11.00 -3.74
C GLY A 112 8.03 11.16 -5.04
N ALA A 113 9.09 10.36 -5.18
CA ALA A 113 9.87 10.33 -6.40
C ALA A 113 9.05 9.83 -7.59
N ASN A 114 9.27 10.46 -8.74
CA ASN A 114 8.61 10.13 -9.98
C ASN A 114 9.65 9.95 -11.08
N TYR A 115 9.84 8.72 -11.53
CA TYR A 115 10.69 8.36 -12.67
C TYR A 115 9.85 7.89 -13.88
N SER A 116 8.52 7.90 -13.78
CA SER A 116 7.61 7.40 -14.80
C SER A 116 7.46 8.32 -16.03
N GLY A 117 7.83 9.60 -15.90
CA GLY A 117 7.67 10.62 -16.97
C GLY A 117 6.24 11.16 -17.14
N GLY A 118 5.26 10.61 -16.41
CA GLY A 118 3.89 11.10 -16.37
C GLY A 118 3.51 11.58 -14.96
N GLN A 119 2.55 12.49 -14.86
CA GLN A 119 2.02 12.93 -13.57
C GLN A 119 1.30 11.76 -12.87
N VAL A 120 1.85 11.34 -11.73
CA VAL A 120 1.26 10.26 -10.91
C VAL A 120 0.10 10.82 -10.09
N ARG A 121 -1.03 10.11 -10.10
CA ARG A 121 -2.20 10.43 -9.29
C ARG A 121 -2.74 9.16 -8.66
N PRO A 122 -3.26 9.21 -7.42
CA PRO A 122 -3.88 8.04 -6.81
C PRO A 122 -5.14 7.65 -7.60
N PRO A 123 -5.37 6.35 -7.86
CA PRO A 123 -6.61 5.92 -8.47
C PRO A 123 -7.75 6.07 -7.46
N PRO A 124 -8.94 6.54 -7.90
CA PRO A 124 -10.11 6.58 -7.04
C PRO A 124 -10.61 5.16 -6.71
N PRO A 125 -11.32 4.97 -5.58
CA PRO A 125 -11.64 5.97 -4.55
C PRO A 125 -10.44 6.27 -3.65
N VAL A 126 -10.31 7.53 -3.23
CA VAL A 126 -9.35 7.97 -2.21
C VAL A 126 -10.07 8.25 -0.89
N ILE A 127 -9.52 7.76 0.22
CA ILE A 127 -10.12 7.91 1.55
C ILE A 127 -9.64 9.20 2.25
N ASP A 128 -10.45 9.73 3.16
CA ASP A 128 -10.09 10.87 4.01
C ASP A 128 -8.97 10.47 4.98
N PRO A 129 -7.86 11.22 5.07
CA PRO A 129 -6.81 11.03 6.08
C PRO A 129 -7.35 10.96 7.50
N ARG A 130 -8.43 11.68 7.82
CA ARG A 130 -9.05 11.69 9.15
C ARG A 130 -9.60 10.32 9.53
N THR A 131 -10.17 9.56 8.58
CA THR A 131 -10.59 8.18 8.82
C THR A 131 -9.42 7.27 9.22
N VAL A 132 -8.23 7.51 8.66
CA VAL A 132 -7.01 6.78 9.05
C VAL A 132 -6.56 7.20 10.44
N ALA A 133 -6.56 8.51 10.73
CA ALA A 133 -6.23 9.03 12.05
C ALA A 133 -7.16 8.49 13.16
N ASP A 134 -8.47 8.47 12.93
CA ASP A 134 -9.46 7.92 13.86
C ASP A 134 -9.21 6.44 14.13
N ALA A 135 -8.88 5.67 13.08
CA ALA A 135 -8.53 4.26 13.22
C ALA A 135 -7.25 4.09 14.06
N LEU A 136 -6.21 4.91 13.83
CA LEU A 136 -4.98 4.90 14.62
C LEU A 136 -5.25 5.22 16.10
N VAL A 137 -6.01 6.27 16.38
CA VAL A 137 -6.39 6.64 17.75
C VAL A 137 -7.18 5.52 18.42
N SER A 138 -8.07 4.84 17.69
CA SER A 138 -8.84 3.72 18.24
C SER A 138 -7.99 2.53 18.67
N LEU A 139 -6.80 2.34 18.07
CA LEU A 139 -5.88 1.27 18.44
C LEU A 139 -5.20 1.50 19.79
N ALA A 140 -5.17 2.74 20.28
CA ALA A 140 -4.63 3.05 21.61
C ALA A 140 -5.44 2.41 22.74
N THR A 141 -6.76 2.22 22.53
CA THR A 141 -7.68 1.66 23.53
C THR A 141 -8.24 0.30 23.14
N ARG A 142 -8.33 0.00 21.83
CA ARG A 142 -8.84 -1.27 21.29
C ARG A 142 -7.88 -1.83 20.25
N PRO A 143 -6.73 -2.36 20.68
CA PRO A 143 -5.72 -2.89 19.77
C PRO A 143 -6.29 -4.04 18.95
N ARG A 144 -6.02 -4.02 17.64
CA ARG A 144 -6.40 -5.07 16.70
C ARG A 144 -5.16 -5.51 15.91
N PRO A 145 -4.94 -6.82 15.70
CA PRO A 145 -3.79 -7.30 14.93
C PRO A 145 -3.71 -6.70 13.53
N SER A 146 -4.85 -6.58 12.84
CA SER A 146 -4.92 -6.04 11.48
C SER A 146 -6.16 -5.15 11.31
N THR A 147 -5.96 -3.92 10.83
CA THR A 147 -7.01 -2.94 10.56
C THR A 147 -6.97 -2.52 9.09
N TYR A 148 -8.03 -2.81 8.35
CA TYR A 148 -8.16 -2.48 6.93
C TYR A 148 -9.07 -1.26 6.76
N ILE A 149 -8.61 -0.25 6.01
CA ILE A 149 -9.32 1.03 5.88
C ILE A 149 -9.51 1.34 4.40
N GLY A 150 -10.77 1.55 4.00
CA GLY A 150 -11.15 1.83 2.62
C GLY A 150 -11.55 0.59 1.82
N ALA A 151 -12.57 0.74 0.99
CA ALA A 151 -12.94 -0.24 -0.01
C ALA A 151 -12.09 -0.04 -1.29
N PRO A 152 -11.80 -1.11 -2.06
CA PRO A 152 -12.18 -2.50 -1.86
C PRO A 152 -11.04 -3.35 -1.28
N ALA A 153 -10.52 -3.03 -0.08
CA ALA A 153 -9.36 -3.74 0.50
C ALA A 153 -9.51 -5.26 0.53
N ARG A 154 -10.51 -5.81 1.23
CA ARG A 154 -10.67 -7.28 1.39
C ARG A 154 -10.98 -8.01 0.07
N PRO A 155 -11.92 -7.55 -0.79
CA PRO A 155 -12.14 -8.19 -2.09
C PRO A 155 -10.89 -8.18 -2.98
N GLY A 156 -10.09 -7.11 -2.94
CA GLY A 156 -8.83 -7.04 -3.69
C GLY A 156 -7.80 -8.08 -3.23
N ILE A 157 -7.68 -8.28 -1.91
CA ILE A 157 -6.82 -9.33 -1.32
C ILE A 157 -7.27 -10.71 -1.80
N LEU A 158 -8.57 -11.00 -1.72
CA LEU A 158 -9.12 -12.29 -2.15
C LEU A 158 -8.93 -12.51 -3.65
N ALA A 159 -9.18 -11.49 -4.48
CA ALA A 159 -8.98 -11.58 -5.92
C ALA A 159 -7.51 -11.86 -6.27
N HIS A 160 -6.56 -11.20 -5.60
CA HIS A 160 -5.14 -11.46 -5.81
C HIS A 160 -4.74 -12.87 -5.35
N ALA A 161 -5.29 -13.35 -4.23
CA ALA A 161 -5.05 -14.71 -3.77
C ALA A 161 -5.57 -15.78 -4.75
N LEU A 162 -6.72 -15.54 -5.38
CA LEU A 162 -7.34 -16.49 -6.32
C LEU A 162 -6.75 -16.41 -7.74
N ALA A 163 -6.33 -15.23 -8.18
CA ALA A 163 -5.89 -14.99 -9.55
C ALA A 163 -4.74 -13.95 -9.63
N PRO A 164 -3.56 -14.27 -9.07
CA PRO A 164 -2.49 -13.30 -8.88
C PRO A 164 -2.01 -12.67 -10.19
N ASP A 165 -1.68 -13.50 -11.19
CA ASP A 165 -1.21 -13.02 -12.50
C ASP A 165 -2.23 -12.13 -13.20
N LEU A 166 -3.52 -12.47 -13.09
CA LEU A 166 -4.58 -11.71 -13.73
C LEU A 166 -4.72 -10.33 -13.09
N VAL A 167 -4.75 -10.27 -11.75
CA VAL A 167 -4.83 -9.01 -11.01
C VAL A 167 -3.64 -8.12 -11.33
N VAL A 168 -2.42 -8.66 -11.26
CA VAL A 168 -1.19 -7.88 -11.49
C VAL A 168 -1.10 -7.38 -12.94
N ARG A 169 -1.42 -8.21 -13.93
CA ARG A 169 -1.45 -7.79 -15.35
C ARG A 169 -2.52 -6.72 -15.61
N SER A 170 -3.68 -6.85 -14.97
CA SER A 170 -4.77 -5.86 -15.10
C SER A 170 -4.36 -4.52 -14.47
N MET A 171 -3.75 -4.55 -13.29
CA MET A 171 -3.21 -3.35 -12.65
C MET A 171 -2.12 -2.70 -13.50
N LYS A 172 -1.18 -3.49 -14.06
CA LYS A 172 -0.14 -2.96 -14.95
C LYS A 172 -0.78 -2.26 -16.15
N TRP A 173 -1.72 -2.91 -16.82
CA TRP A 173 -2.41 -2.33 -17.98
C TRP A 173 -3.16 -1.03 -17.63
N LEU A 174 -3.81 -0.96 -16.47
CA LEU A 174 -4.46 0.26 -15.99
C LEU A 174 -3.44 1.38 -15.74
N THR A 175 -2.32 1.07 -15.08
CA THR A 175 -1.24 2.03 -14.83
C THR A 175 -0.61 2.51 -16.14
N ASP A 176 -0.33 1.62 -17.09
CA ASP A 176 0.19 1.97 -18.42
C ASP A 176 -0.76 2.96 -19.12
N LYS A 177 -2.07 2.66 -19.16
CA LYS A 177 -3.08 3.54 -19.75
C LYS A 177 -3.20 4.88 -19.03
N SER A 178 -3.08 4.88 -17.70
CA SER A 178 -3.13 6.10 -16.90
C SER A 178 -1.93 6.99 -17.21
N LEU A 179 -0.72 6.42 -17.24
CA LEU A 179 0.52 7.16 -17.53
C LEU A 179 0.55 7.68 -18.98
N GLN A 180 0.08 6.91 -19.95
CA GLN A 180 -0.04 7.35 -21.35
C GLN A 180 -0.97 8.56 -21.54
N ARG A 181 -1.98 8.69 -20.67
CA ARG A 181 -2.94 9.81 -20.68
C ARG A 181 -2.56 10.93 -19.71
N ALA A 182 -1.56 10.70 -18.86
CA ALA A 182 -1.14 11.66 -17.86
C ALA A 182 -0.47 12.84 -18.54
N ARG A 183 -0.55 14.02 -17.91
CA ARG A 183 0.27 15.16 -18.29
C ARG A 183 1.75 14.77 -18.10
N PRO A 184 2.64 15.14 -19.03
CA PRO A 184 4.07 14.94 -18.84
C PRO A 184 4.53 15.55 -17.51
N ALA A 185 5.40 14.85 -16.80
CA ALA A 185 6.00 15.33 -15.56
C ALA A 185 7.51 15.11 -15.61
N LEU A 186 8.25 16.04 -15.01
CA LEU A 186 9.70 15.89 -14.87
C LEU A 186 10.02 14.69 -14.00
N ARG A 187 11.09 13.98 -14.36
CA ARG A 187 11.65 12.95 -13.49
C ARG A 187 12.29 13.63 -12.29
N SER A 188 12.02 13.13 -11.09
CA SER A 188 12.45 13.76 -9.83
C SER A 188 12.60 12.73 -8.72
N ASP A 189 13.59 12.95 -7.85
CA ASP A 189 13.81 12.20 -6.62
C ASP A 189 12.79 12.53 -5.52
N GLY A 190 11.92 13.52 -5.74
CA GLY A 190 10.89 13.93 -4.79
C GLY A 190 11.49 14.19 -3.41
N ASN A 191 10.95 13.49 -2.40
CA ASN A 191 11.38 13.57 -1.01
C ASN A 191 12.21 12.36 -0.52
N LEU A 192 12.86 11.61 -1.43
CA LEU A 192 13.65 10.45 -1.03
C LEU A 192 14.86 10.83 -0.17
N TYR A 193 15.55 11.90 -0.55
CA TYR A 193 16.82 12.32 0.07
C TYR A 193 16.69 13.59 0.91
N GLU A 194 15.68 14.40 0.63
CA GLU A 194 15.37 15.62 1.38
C GLU A 194 13.93 15.60 1.90
N SER A 195 13.70 16.23 3.04
CA SER A 195 12.35 16.39 3.59
C SER A 195 11.47 17.24 2.67
N SER A 196 10.21 16.86 2.53
CA SER A 196 9.21 17.70 1.87
C SER A 196 9.11 19.07 2.57
N ARG A 197 9.18 20.15 1.78
CA ARG A 197 9.13 21.53 2.31
C ARG A 197 7.73 21.98 2.71
N SER A 198 6.70 21.29 2.24
CA SER A 198 5.28 21.56 2.54
C SER A 198 4.67 20.42 3.36
N SER A 199 3.91 20.78 4.39
CA SER A 199 3.08 19.87 5.16
C SER A 199 1.61 20.28 5.02
N ALA A 200 0.75 19.31 4.72
CA ALA A 200 -0.70 19.47 4.72
C ALA A 200 -1.35 18.13 5.03
N ILE A 201 -2.60 18.17 5.53
CA ILE A 201 -3.39 16.97 5.79
C ILE A 201 -3.92 16.41 4.48
N ASP A 202 -4.54 17.27 3.68
CA ASP A 202 -5.26 16.89 2.46
C ASP A 202 -4.40 17.05 1.20
N GLY A 203 -4.44 16.07 0.29
CA GLY A 203 -3.70 16.09 -0.97
C GLY A 203 -4.44 16.74 -2.14
N GLY A 204 -5.73 17.03 -1.99
CA GLY A 204 -6.56 17.60 -3.05
C GLY A 204 -6.97 16.58 -4.12
N PHE A 205 -6.95 15.29 -3.79
CA PHE A 205 -7.30 14.20 -4.71
C PHE A 205 -8.73 13.68 -4.54
N ARG A 206 -9.42 13.96 -3.43
CA ARG A 206 -10.83 13.58 -3.26
C ARG A 206 -11.69 14.30 -4.30
N ALA A 207 -12.43 13.52 -5.09
CA ALA A 207 -13.46 14.06 -5.96
C ALA A 207 -14.63 14.57 -5.09
N THR A 208 -15.26 15.67 -5.48
CA THR A 208 -16.49 16.18 -4.86
C THR A 208 -17.71 15.30 -5.12
N ARG A 209 -17.59 14.29 -5.99
CA ARG A 209 -18.68 13.40 -6.40
C ARG A 209 -18.56 12.07 -5.66
N GLU A 210 -19.60 11.70 -4.91
CA GLU A 210 -19.68 10.44 -4.18
C GLU A 210 -19.53 9.25 -5.14
N ILE A 211 -18.44 8.49 -4.98
CA ILE A 211 -18.23 7.24 -5.70
C ILE A 211 -18.86 6.14 -4.87
N ASN A 212 -19.94 5.53 -5.37
CA ASN A 212 -20.62 4.45 -4.65
C ASN A 212 -19.69 3.23 -4.50
N PRO A 213 -19.27 2.86 -3.28
CA PRO A 213 -18.33 1.77 -3.05
C PRO A 213 -18.88 0.41 -3.49
N ALA A 214 -20.20 0.22 -3.53
CA ALA A 214 -20.83 -0.98 -4.09
C ALA A 214 -20.63 -1.06 -5.60
N ALA A 215 -20.69 0.08 -6.31
CA ALA A 215 -20.45 0.12 -7.76
C ALA A 215 -18.99 -0.19 -8.11
N VAL A 216 -18.03 0.24 -7.29
CA VAL A 216 -16.61 -0.09 -7.46
C VAL A 216 -16.35 -1.58 -7.22
N ALA A 217 -16.95 -2.16 -6.16
CA ALA A 217 -16.83 -3.58 -5.86
C ALA A 217 -17.47 -4.45 -6.96
N VAL A 218 -18.66 -4.08 -7.45
CA VAL A 218 -19.33 -4.75 -8.56
C VAL A 218 -18.51 -4.63 -9.85
N GLY A 219 -17.93 -3.47 -10.13
CA GLY A 219 -17.03 -3.27 -11.27
C GLY A 219 -15.78 -4.16 -11.20
N ALA A 220 -15.16 -4.28 -10.02
CA ALA A 220 -13.99 -5.14 -9.81
C ALA A 220 -14.33 -6.64 -9.95
N ILE A 221 -15.46 -7.08 -9.39
CA ILE A 221 -15.94 -8.46 -9.50
C ILE A 221 -16.31 -8.78 -10.96
N ALA A 222 -17.02 -7.87 -11.65
CA ALA A 222 -17.38 -8.04 -13.05
C ALA A 222 -16.13 -8.09 -13.96
N ALA A 223 -15.12 -7.26 -13.68
CA ALA A 223 -13.85 -7.30 -14.41
C ALA A 223 -13.08 -8.62 -14.17
N ALA A 224 -13.06 -9.12 -12.93
CA ALA A 224 -12.42 -10.40 -12.59
C ALA A 224 -13.13 -11.59 -13.25
N LEU A 225 -14.47 -11.63 -13.20
CA LEU A 225 -15.28 -12.68 -13.85
C LEU A 225 -15.16 -12.62 -15.37
N GLY A 226 -15.20 -11.42 -15.97
CA GLY A 226 -15.02 -11.23 -17.41
C GLY A 226 -13.65 -11.70 -17.89
N ALA A 227 -12.61 -11.43 -17.11
CA ALA A 227 -11.26 -11.86 -17.44
C ALA A 227 -11.05 -13.38 -17.25
N LEU A 228 -11.68 -14.00 -16.24
CA LEU A 228 -11.71 -15.46 -16.06
C LEU A 228 -12.44 -16.15 -17.22
N ALA A 229 -13.57 -15.61 -17.67
CA ALA A 229 -14.30 -16.11 -18.82
C ALA A 229 -13.47 -16.03 -20.12
N LEU A 230 -12.78 -14.92 -20.35
CA LEU A 230 -11.88 -14.74 -21.50
C LEU A 230 -10.67 -15.67 -21.46
N ALA A 231 -10.11 -15.93 -20.27
CA ALA A 231 -9.03 -16.90 -20.09
C ALA A 231 -9.50 -18.34 -20.39
N GLY A 232 -10.69 -18.72 -19.93
CA GLY A 232 -11.31 -20.02 -20.21
C GLY A 232 -11.57 -20.24 -21.71
N LEU A 233 -12.03 -19.21 -22.42
CA LEU A 233 -12.25 -19.26 -23.87
C LEU A 233 -10.95 -19.40 -24.66
N ARG A 234 -9.87 -18.71 -24.24
CA ARG A 234 -8.54 -18.85 -24.86
C ARG A 234 -7.90 -20.22 -24.59
N GLY A 235 -8.10 -20.79 -23.40
CA GLY A 235 -7.66 -22.13 -23.05
C GLY A 235 -8.33 -23.22 -23.89
N ARG A 236 -9.64 -23.11 -24.13
CA ARG A 236 -10.39 -24.03 -25.01
C ARG A 236 -9.94 -23.96 -26.47
N ARG A 237 -9.67 -22.76 -27.01
CA ARG A 237 -9.17 -22.61 -28.39
C ARG A 237 -7.77 -23.17 -28.62
N ARG A 238 -6.90 -23.18 -27.60
CA ARG A 238 -5.57 -23.81 -27.68
C ARG A 238 -5.64 -25.34 -27.67
N ARG A 239 -6.59 -25.93 -26.92
CA ARG A 239 -6.80 -27.39 -26.88
C ARG A 239 -7.45 -27.99 -28.13
N GLN A 240 -8.10 -27.18 -28.97
CA GLN A 240 -8.70 -27.65 -30.23
C GLN A 240 -7.76 -27.53 -31.45
N ARG A 241 -6.51 -27.06 -31.25
CA ARG A 241 -5.53 -26.83 -32.32
C ARG A 241 -4.24 -27.65 -32.17
N GLY A 242 -4.18 -28.56 -31.19
CA GLY A 242 -3.10 -29.54 -31.02
C GLY A 242 -3.73 -30.92 -30.91
#